data_AF-A0A974HJC0-F1
#
_entry.id   AF-A0A974HJC0-F1
#
_cell.length_a   1.000
_cell.length_b   1.000
_cell.length_c   1.000
_cell.angle_alpha   90.00
_cell.angle_beta   90.00
_cell.angle_gamma   90.00
#
_symmetry.space_group_name_H-M   'P 1'
#
loop_
_entity.id
_entity.type
_entity.pdbx_description
1 polymer ?
#
loop_
_entity_poly.entity_id
_entity_poly.type
_entity_poly.pdbx_seq_one_letter_code
_entity_poly.pdbx_strand_id
1 'polypeptide(L)'
;YVGCTIRNLKNRIREHLNTIKSGSDCTPISRHFKDCNGGNLQFVSNQSIERVTLGPRGGDLQAKLLRTEVKWIYKMCTRQPRGLNSVFDISCFC
;
A
#
# COMPACT_ATOMS: atom_id res chain seq x y z
N TYR A 1 3.51 -4.50 3.46
CA TYR A 1 3.22 -3.55 2.37
C TYR A 1 2.58 -2.32 2.98
N VAL A 2 2.97 -1.13 2.55
CA VAL A 2 2.33 0.15 2.88
C VAL A 2 1.85 0.76 1.57
N GLY A 3 0.62 1.28 1.56
CA GLY A 3 0.01 1.94 0.42
C GLY A 3 -0.77 3.17 0.87
N CYS A 4 -0.97 4.15 -0.01
CA CYS A 4 -1.89 5.27 0.22
C CYS A 4 -3.11 5.25 -0.71
N THR A 5 -4.17 5.98 -0.32
CA THR A 5 -5.34 6.17 -1.18
C THR A 5 -6.10 7.46 -0.84
N ILE A 6 -6.50 8.19 -1.89
CA ILE A 6 -7.49 9.26 -1.80
C ILE A 6 -8.91 8.70 -1.81
N ARG A 7 -9.10 7.52 -2.45
CA ARG A 7 -10.39 6.82 -2.50
C ARG A 7 -10.71 6.18 -1.15
N ASN A 8 -11.98 5.81 -0.98
CA ASN A 8 -12.46 5.06 0.18
C ASN A 8 -11.57 3.83 0.47
N LEU A 9 -11.11 3.73 1.73
CA LEU A 9 -10.20 2.67 2.18
C LEU A 9 -10.76 1.26 1.94
N LYS A 10 -12.05 1.03 2.21
CA LYS A 10 -12.68 -0.29 2.03
C LYS A 10 -12.66 -0.72 0.56
N ASN A 11 -12.83 0.22 -0.37
CA ASN A 11 -12.78 -0.09 -1.80
C ASN A 11 -11.37 -0.51 -2.24
N ARG A 12 -10.34 0.21 -1.78
CA ARG A 12 -8.95 -0.18 -2.05
C ARG A 12 -8.58 -1.54 -1.47
N ILE A 13 -9.03 -1.84 -0.26
CA ILE A 13 -8.82 -3.16 0.34
C ILE A 13 -9.46 -4.24 -0.53
N ARG A 14 -10.72 -4.05 -0.97
CA ARG A 14 -11.39 -5.01 -1.88
C ARG A 14 -10.65 -5.19 -3.20
N GLU A 15 -10.11 -4.14 -3.80
CA GLU A 15 -9.32 -4.24 -5.03
C GLU A 15 -8.08 -5.12 -4.84
N HIS A 16 -7.34 -4.92 -3.75
CA HIS A 16 -6.20 -5.78 -3.41
C HIS A 16 -6.63 -7.23 -3.21
N LEU A 17 -7.70 -7.48 -2.45
CA LEU A 17 -8.22 -8.84 -2.23
C LEU A 17 -8.66 -9.51 -3.53
N ASN A 18 -9.32 -8.78 -4.43
CA ASN A 18 -9.73 -9.30 -5.73
C ASN A 18 -8.52 -9.63 -6.63
N THR A 19 -7.46 -8.83 -6.56
CA THR A 19 -6.22 -9.07 -7.31
C THR A 19 -5.51 -10.32 -6.81
N ILE A 20 -5.43 -10.52 -5.49
CA ILE A 20 -4.90 -11.75 -4.89
C ILE A 20 -5.74 -12.96 -5.33
N LYS A 21 -7.07 -12.84 -5.23
CA LYS A 21 -8.02 -13.92 -5.59
C LYS A 21 -7.93 -14.30 -7.07
N SER A 22 -7.60 -13.36 -7.96
CA SER A 22 -7.45 -13.66 -9.39
C SER A 22 -6.12 -14.34 -9.73
N GLY A 23 -5.18 -14.45 -8.78
CA GLY A 23 -3.86 -15.03 -9.02
C GLY A 23 -2.98 -14.19 -9.95
N SER A 24 -3.30 -12.90 -10.09
CA SER A 24 -2.57 -11.96 -10.95
C SER A 24 -1.18 -11.68 -10.41
N ASP A 25 -0.17 -11.61 -11.29
CA ASP A 25 1.20 -11.24 -10.90
C ASP A 25 1.47 -9.73 -11.07
N CYS A 26 0.45 -8.92 -11.34
CA CYS A 26 0.59 -7.50 -11.66
C CYS A 26 0.97 -6.62 -10.46
N THR A 27 0.74 -7.09 -9.22
CA THR A 27 1.10 -6.34 -8.01
C THR A 27 2.04 -7.15 -7.12
N PRO A 28 2.98 -6.50 -6.40
CA PRO A 28 3.91 -7.22 -5.53
C PRO A 28 3.20 -7.98 -4.41
N ILE A 29 2.05 -7.47 -3.94
CA ILE A 29 1.21 -8.16 -2.95
C ILE A 29 0.66 -9.46 -3.55
N SER A 30 0.00 -9.38 -4.69
CA SER A 30 -0.66 -10.54 -5.29
C SER A 30 0.33 -11.64 -5.67
N ARG A 31 1.47 -11.25 -6.25
CA ARG A 31 2.57 -12.18 -6.56
C ARG A 31 3.09 -12.89 -5.31
N HIS A 32 3.36 -12.13 -4.23
CA HIS A 32 3.83 -12.72 -2.98
C HIS A 32 2.83 -13.71 -2.37
N PHE A 33 1.54 -13.37 -2.34
CA PHE A 33 0.52 -14.29 -1.81
C PHE A 33 0.40 -15.55 -2.67
N LYS A 34 0.44 -15.41 -4.00
CA LYS A 34 0.46 -16.57 -4.91
C LYS A 34 1.65 -17.49 -4.62
N ASP A 35 2.85 -16.92 -4.53
CA ASP A 35 4.10 -17.69 -4.36
C ASP A 35 4.21 -18.33 -2.97
N CYS A 36 3.77 -17.64 -1.91
CA CYS A 36 3.97 -18.10 -0.53
C CYS A 36 2.82 -18.91 0.05
N ASN A 37 1.58 -18.70 -0.41
CA ASN A 37 0.40 -19.36 0.16
C ASN A 37 -0.71 -19.69 -0.85
N GLY A 38 -0.39 -19.70 -2.15
CA GLY A 38 -1.34 -20.04 -3.21
C GLY A 38 -2.47 -19.02 -3.39
N GLY A 39 -2.28 -17.77 -2.93
CA GLY A 39 -3.30 -16.72 -3.02
C GLY A 39 -4.41 -16.84 -1.96
N ASN A 40 -4.16 -17.54 -0.86
CA ASN A 40 -5.17 -17.75 0.19
C ASN A 40 -5.39 -16.47 1.01
N LEU A 41 -6.61 -15.93 0.90
CA LEU A 41 -7.03 -14.69 1.57
C LEU A 41 -7.10 -14.78 3.09
N GLN A 42 -7.18 -15.99 3.67
CA GLN A 42 -7.20 -16.17 5.14
C GLN A 42 -5.92 -15.65 5.81
N PHE A 43 -4.81 -15.56 5.06
CA PHE A 43 -3.55 -15.01 5.55
C PHE A 43 -3.41 -13.49 5.34
N VAL A 44 -4.44 -12.82 4.81
CA VAL A 44 -4.42 -11.37 4.59
C VAL A 44 -4.95 -10.64 5.82
N SER A 45 -4.11 -9.78 6.41
CA SER A 45 -4.53 -8.79 7.39
C SER A 45 -4.31 -7.37 6.83
N ASN A 46 -5.21 -6.45 7.15
CA ASN A 46 -5.15 -5.05 6.75
C ASN A 46 -5.54 -4.13 7.91
N GLN A 47 -4.91 -2.96 7.98
CA GLN A 47 -5.17 -1.97 9.02
C GLN A 47 -4.95 -0.55 8.48
N SER A 48 -5.73 0.42 8.95
CA SER A 48 -5.48 1.85 8.70
C SER A 48 -4.38 2.37 9.61
N ILE A 49 -3.39 3.05 9.05
CA ILE A 49 -2.27 3.61 9.83
C ILE A 49 -2.54 5.07 10.20
N GLU A 50 -2.76 5.94 9.22
CA GLU A 50 -2.92 7.38 9.42
C GLU A 50 -3.96 7.96 8.46
N ARG A 51 -4.91 8.76 8.97
CA ARG A 51 -5.85 9.52 8.14
C ARG A 51 -5.25 10.89 7.84
N VAL A 52 -4.90 11.12 6.58
CA VAL A 52 -4.34 12.40 6.14
C VAL A 52 -5.47 13.36 5.75
N THR A 53 -5.46 14.55 6.33
CA THR A 53 -6.39 15.65 6.01
C THR A 53 -5.62 16.92 5.69
N LEU A 54 -6.26 17.83 4.95
CA LEU A 54 -5.75 19.18 4.73
C LEU A 54 -6.15 20.09 5.90
N GLY A 55 -5.29 21.07 6.18
CA GLY A 55 -5.61 22.12 7.16
C GLY A 55 -6.54 23.18 6.56
N PRO A 56 -6.91 24.21 7.34
CA PRO A 56 -7.82 25.28 6.90
C PRO A 56 -7.35 26.03 5.64
N ARG A 57 -6.04 26.08 5.41
CA ARG A 57 -5.42 26.75 4.24
C ARG A 57 -5.42 25.89 2.97
N GLY A 58 -5.97 24.67 3.03
CA GLY A 58 -5.94 23.72 1.92
C GLY A 58 -4.53 23.20 1.63
N GLY A 59 -4.22 23.02 0.36
CA GLY A 59 -2.95 22.47 -0.15
C GLY A 59 -3.14 21.20 -0.98
N ASP A 60 -2.03 20.59 -1.39
CA ASP A 60 -2.05 19.35 -2.17
C ASP A 60 -2.14 18.13 -1.25
N LEU A 61 -3.34 17.52 -1.19
CA LEU A 61 -3.60 16.31 -0.41
C LEU A 61 -2.82 15.11 -0.96
N GLN A 62 -2.63 15.03 -2.28
CA GLN A 62 -1.92 13.94 -2.91
C GLN A 62 -0.44 13.97 -2.54
N ALA A 63 0.21 15.13 -2.64
CA ALA A 63 1.59 15.30 -2.19
C ALA A 63 1.74 14.96 -0.70
N LYS A 64 0.79 15.38 0.15
CA LYS A 64 0.82 15.07 1.58
C LYS A 64 0.65 13.57 1.85
N LEU A 65 -0.29 12.91 1.17
CA LEU A 65 -0.51 11.47 1.27
C LEU A 65 0.74 10.68 0.92
N LEU A 66 1.39 11.04 -0.17
CA LEU A 66 2.53 10.30 -0.66
C LEU A 66 3.78 10.52 0.22
N ARG A 67 3.98 11.74 0.77
CA ARG A 67 4.99 11.98 1.82
C ARG A 67 4.72 11.13 3.06
N THR A 68 3.46 11.03 3.49
CA THR A 68 3.06 10.17 4.61
C THR A 68 3.28 8.69 4.30
N GLU A 69 3.01 8.24 3.08
CA GLU A 69 3.29 6.87 2.62
C GLU A 69 4.79 6.54 2.76
N VAL A 70 5.67 7.40 2.23
CA VAL A 70 7.13 7.23 2.32
C VAL A 70 7.59 7.18 3.77
N LYS A 71 7.08 8.07 4.63
CA LYS A 71 7.36 8.07 6.08
C LYS A 71 7.03 6.71 6.71
N TRP A 72 5.89 6.11 6.37
CA TRP A 72 5.48 4.83 6.93
C TRP A 72 6.21 3.63 6.30
N ILE A 73 6.52 3.66 5.01
CA ILE A 73 7.39 2.66 4.37
C ILE A 73 8.74 2.60 5.09
N TYR A 74 9.33 3.76 5.39
CA TYR A 74 10.59 3.85 6.13
C TYR A 74 10.44 3.35 7.57
N LYS A 75 9.45 3.86 8.31
CA LYS A 75 9.24 3.51 9.73
C LYS A 75 8.94 2.03 9.96
N MET A 76 8.23 1.39 9.03
CA MET A 76 7.82 -0.02 9.11
C MET A 76 8.77 -0.96 8.36
N CYS A 77 9.86 -0.44 7.76
CA CYS A 77 10.83 -1.22 7.00
C CYS A 77 10.22 -2.13 5.93
N THR A 78 9.17 -1.68 5.23
CA THR A 78 8.40 -2.55 4.31
C THR A 78 9.00 -2.67 2.91
N ARG A 79 10.20 -2.14 2.65
CA ARG A 79 10.90 -2.27 1.37
C ARG A 79 11.48 -3.67 1.18
N GLN A 80 11.54 -4.12 -0.07
CA GLN A 80 12.32 -5.30 -0.44
C GLN A 80 13.81 -5.14 -0.02
N PRO A 81 14.47 -6.24 0.38
CA PRO A 81 14.00 -7.62 0.35
C PRO A 81 13.14 -8.04 1.56
N ARG A 82 13.07 -7.23 2.62
CA ARG A 82 12.39 -7.59 3.88
C ARG A 82 10.88 -7.34 3.89
N GLY A 83 10.38 -6.60 2.92
CA GLY A 83 8.95 -6.34 2.74
C GLY A 83 8.54 -6.28 1.27
N LEU A 84 7.31 -5.84 1.03
CA LEU A 84 6.64 -5.95 -0.27
C LEU A 84 6.62 -4.64 -1.08
N ASN A 85 7.07 -3.52 -0.51
CA ASN A 85 7.24 -2.28 -1.25
C ASN A 85 8.51 -2.34 -2.10
N SER A 86 8.42 -1.85 -3.34
CA SER A 86 9.55 -1.78 -4.26
C SER A 86 10.62 -0.82 -3.73
N VAL A 87 11.86 -1.03 -4.16
CA VAL A 87 12.96 -0.09 -3.94
C VAL A 87 12.61 1.28 -4.56
N PHE A 88 11.84 1.28 -5.65
CA PHE A 88 11.46 2.48 -6.40
C PHE A 88 10.19 3.19 -5.89
N ASP A 89 9.45 2.62 -4.93
CA ASP A 89 8.20 3.22 -4.39
C ASP A 89 8.41 4.57 -3.66
N ILE A 90 9.66 5.03 -3.54
CA ILE A 90 10.06 6.25 -2.83
C ILE A 90 10.48 7.37 -3.82
N SER A 91 10.56 7.09 -5.11
CA SER A 91 11.38 7.89 -6.04
C SER A 91 10.79 9.23 -6.52
N CYS A 92 9.62 9.69 -6.05
CA CYS A 92 8.93 10.82 -6.69
C CYS A 92 8.41 11.92 -5.74
N PHE A 93 9.12 12.23 -4.65
CA PHE A 93 8.87 13.47 -3.88
C PHE A 93 10.14 14.32 -3.79
N CYS A 94 10.59 14.78 -4.95
CA CYS A 94 11.39 16.00 -5.05
C CYS A 94 10.48 17.13 -5.52
#